data_AF-A0A816FBI5-F1
#
_entry.id   AF-A0A816FBI5-F1
#
_cell.length_a   1.000
_cell.length_b   1.000
_cell.length_c   1.000
_cell.angle_alpha   90.00
_cell.angle_beta   90.00
_cell.angle_gamma   90.00
#
_symmetry.space_group_name_H-M   'P 1'
#
loop_
_entity.id
_entity.type
_entity.pdbx_description
1 polymer ?
#
loop_
_entity_poly.entity_id
_entity_poly.type
_entity_poly.pdbx_seq_one_letter_code
_entity_poly.pdbx_strand_id
1 'polypeptide(L)'
;MISLWNSTFANEPANVTKTFTSSQALFANPERGWITHRFSNDLYGVNSLRESAEKVSLVLIKIDISVYKNSLHIGQSKLNEIRSALNTCRQQGLKVIMRSAYSWDSVLAPEPKNIETVKTHIMDMKPIYYQYEDIIVAVEMGMFGPWGEMHSSYFSTTNTQFYYPIKTAALQQVHTTYMSALPNTRSVLLRTPYYIRQIFNSSTPLSSAEAYSGTSKARTGYHNDAYLASNDDAGTFSYGWSRAQELAY
;
A
#
# COMPACT_ATOMS: atom_id res chain seq x y z
N MET A 1 -5.92 -25.18 60.72
CA MET A 1 -6.70 -25.34 59.48
C MET A 1 -5.85 -24.90 58.32
N ILE A 2 -5.34 -25.83 57.51
CA ILE A 2 -4.73 -25.53 56.21
C ILE A 2 -5.45 -26.45 55.23
N SER A 3 -6.27 -25.86 54.36
CA SER A 3 -6.96 -26.54 53.27
C SER A 3 -5.96 -26.70 52.12
N LEU A 4 -5.63 -27.95 51.78
CA LEU A 4 -4.85 -28.29 50.59
C LEU A 4 -5.77 -28.21 49.37
N TRP A 5 -5.51 -27.23 48.50
CA TRP A 5 -6.16 -27.13 47.20
C TRP A 5 -5.56 -28.17 46.25
N ASN A 6 -6.35 -29.18 45.87
CA ASN A 6 -6.03 -30.08 44.77
C ASN A 6 -6.16 -29.33 43.44
N SER A 7 -5.02 -28.93 42.87
CA SER A 7 -4.96 -28.45 41.48
C SER A 7 -4.91 -29.65 40.53
N THR A 8 -6.07 -30.10 40.06
CA THR A 8 -6.15 -30.94 38.86
C THR A 8 -5.81 -30.05 37.66
N PHE A 9 -4.61 -30.22 37.10
CA PHE A 9 -4.26 -29.63 35.82
C PHE A 9 -5.22 -30.16 34.74
N ALA A 10 -5.78 -29.26 33.93
CA ALA A 10 -6.62 -29.65 32.80
C ALA A 10 -5.82 -30.53 31.83
N ASN A 11 -6.42 -31.62 31.35
CA ASN A 11 -5.81 -32.46 30.33
C ASN A 11 -5.52 -31.62 29.07
N GLU A 12 -4.30 -31.75 28.54
CA GLU A 12 -3.92 -31.22 27.23
C GLU A 12 -4.91 -31.69 26.15
N PRO A 13 -5.38 -30.80 25.26
CA PRO A 13 -6.29 -31.18 24.19
C PRO A 13 -5.63 -32.21 23.26
N ALA A 14 -6.43 -33.16 22.77
CA ALA A 14 -5.93 -34.18 21.86
C ALA A 14 -5.39 -33.56 20.56
N ASN A 15 -4.19 -33.95 20.15
CA ASN A 15 -3.63 -33.57 18.87
C ASN A 15 -4.48 -34.13 17.72
N VAL A 16 -4.85 -33.26 16.78
CA VAL A 16 -5.58 -33.66 15.56
C VAL A 16 -4.62 -33.64 14.38
N THR A 17 -4.45 -34.79 13.73
CA THR A 17 -3.70 -34.86 12.46
C THR A 17 -4.64 -34.48 11.30
N LYS A 18 -4.23 -33.54 10.46
CA LYS A 18 -4.93 -33.15 9.23
C LYS A 18 -4.06 -33.54 8.03
N THR A 19 -4.64 -34.28 7.09
CA THR A 19 -3.97 -34.62 5.82
C THR A 19 -4.41 -33.63 4.76
N PHE A 20 -3.45 -33.04 4.05
CA PHE A 20 -3.69 -32.12 2.94
C PHE A 20 -3.17 -32.74 1.65
N THR A 21 -3.92 -32.62 0.56
CA THR A 21 -3.51 -33.05 -0.78
C THR A 21 -3.28 -31.81 -1.65
N SER A 22 -2.18 -31.78 -2.40
CA SER A 22 -1.90 -30.68 -3.33
C SER A 22 -3.00 -30.57 -4.40
N SER A 23 -3.37 -29.35 -4.75
CA SER A 23 -4.35 -29.08 -5.80
C SER A 23 -3.79 -28.07 -6.80
N GLN A 24 -4.13 -28.24 -8.07
CA GLN A 24 -3.89 -27.26 -9.13
C GLN A 24 -5.14 -26.40 -9.41
N ALA A 25 -6.19 -26.54 -8.60
CA ALA A 25 -7.41 -25.76 -8.76
C ALA A 25 -7.09 -24.26 -8.62
N LEU A 26 -7.54 -23.49 -9.61
CA LEU A 26 -7.53 -22.04 -9.52
C LEU A 26 -8.75 -21.58 -8.71
N PHE A 27 -8.50 -20.79 -7.67
CA PHE A 27 -9.56 -20.20 -6.84
C PHE A 27 -9.20 -18.77 -6.49
N ALA A 28 -10.23 -17.95 -6.21
CA ALA A 28 -10.06 -16.55 -5.85
C ALA A 28 -9.48 -16.43 -4.43
N ASN A 29 -8.15 -16.51 -4.32
CA ASN A 29 -7.41 -16.34 -3.07
C ASN A 29 -7.41 -14.85 -2.69
N PRO A 30 -8.05 -14.44 -1.58
CA PRO A 30 -8.32 -13.04 -1.30
C PRO A 30 -7.13 -12.10 -1.44
N GLU A 31 -5.93 -12.51 -1.03
CA GLU A 31 -4.75 -11.63 -0.98
C GLU A 31 -3.63 -12.05 -1.95
N ARG A 32 -3.97 -12.80 -3.01
CA ARG A 32 -3.00 -13.28 -4.00
C ARG A 32 -3.58 -13.32 -5.40
N GLY A 33 -2.70 -13.22 -6.40
CA GLY A 33 -3.04 -13.37 -7.81
C GLY A 33 -3.01 -12.05 -8.56
N TRP A 34 -3.77 -11.99 -9.65
CA TRP A 34 -3.83 -10.81 -10.53
C TRP A 34 -4.52 -9.64 -9.83
N ILE A 35 -4.00 -8.44 -10.10
CA ILE A 35 -4.56 -7.18 -9.62
C ILE A 35 -5.22 -6.49 -10.82
N THR A 36 -6.45 -6.03 -10.67
CA THR A 36 -7.09 -5.13 -11.65
C THR A 36 -7.22 -3.73 -11.07
N HIS A 37 -7.24 -2.70 -11.92
CA HIS A 37 -7.26 -1.30 -11.47
C HIS A 37 -8.65 -0.69 -11.66
N ARG A 38 -9.16 0.00 -10.66
CA ARG A 38 -10.41 0.77 -10.73
C ARG A 38 -10.23 2.12 -10.08
N PHE A 39 -11.02 3.10 -10.50
CA PHE A 39 -11.09 4.36 -9.78
C PHE A 39 -12.15 4.27 -8.68
N SER A 40 -12.00 5.03 -7.59
CA SER A 40 -13.02 5.06 -6.53
C SER A 40 -14.40 5.52 -7.03
N ASN A 41 -14.46 6.31 -8.10
CA ASN A 41 -15.69 6.73 -8.76
C ASN A 41 -16.12 5.84 -9.94
N ASP A 42 -15.33 4.84 -10.32
CA ASP A 42 -15.63 3.92 -11.43
C ASP A 42 -15.18 2.49 -11.10
N LEU A 43 -16.16 1.69 -10.67
CA LEU A 43 -16.00 0.30 -10.26
C LEU A 43 -16.57 -0.66 -11.30
N TYR A 44 -16.52 -0.32 -12.58
CA TYR A 44 -17.09 -1.15 -13.63
C TYR A 44 -16.62 -2.63 -13.55
N GLY A 45 -17.58 -3.56 -13.49
CA GLY A 45 -17.32 -5.00 -13.53
C GLY A 45 -16.70 -5.60 -12.25
N VAL A 46 -16.61 -4.88 -11.13
CA VAL A 46 -16.07 -5.46 -9.87
C VAL A 46 -16.87 -6.67 -9.37
N ASN A 47 -18.14 -6.76 -9.72
CA ASN A 47 -19.04 -7.85 -9.32
C ASN A 47 -18.78 -9.19 -10.03
N SER A 48 -18.02 -9.20 -11.13
CA SER A 48 -17.71 -10.43 -11.87
C SER A 48 -16.27 -10.90 -11.70
N LEU A 49 -15.41 -10.13 -11.02
CA LEU A 49 -13.97 -10.40 -10.92
C LEU A 49 -13.64 -11.76 -10.30
N ARG A 50 -14.27 -12.12 -9.18
CA ARG A 50 -13.99 -13.40 -8.52
C ARG A 50 -14.42 -14.61 -9.35
N GLU A 51 -15.39 -14.42 -10.26
CA GLU A 51 -15.88 -15.47 -11.15
C GLU A 51 -15.21 -15.50 -12.52
N SER A 52 -14.38 -14.51 -12.84
CA SER A 52 -13.55 -14.47 -14.06
C SER A 52 -12.70 -15.74 -14.23
N ALA A 53 -12.19 -15.93 -15.45
CA ALA A 53 -11.29 -17.05 -15.75
C ALA A 53 -10.03 -17.00 -14.87
N GLU A 54 -9.54 -15.79 -14.56
CA GLU A 54 -8.37 -15.53 -13.74
C GLU A 54 -8.65 -15.56 -12.23
N LYS A 55 -9.92 -15.66 -11.83
CA LYS A 55 -10.37 -15.64 -10.42
C LYS A 55 -9.82 -14.46 -9.62
N VAL A 56 -9.85 -13.27 -10.23
CA VAL A 56 -9.34 -12.02 -9.65
C VAL A 56 -10.01 -11.71 -8.31
N SER A 57 -9.18 -11.52 -7.29
CA SER A 57 -9.59 -11.21 -5.91
C SER A 57 -9.02 -9.89 -5.38
N LEU A 58 -8.06 -9.30 -6.11
CA LEU A 58 -7.36 -8.07 -5.74
C LEU A 58 -7.70 -6.91 -6.70
N VAL A 59 -7.97 -5.75 -6.11
CA VAL A 59 -8.20 -4.50 -6.87
C VAL A 59 -7.31 -3.39 -6.33
N LEU A 60 -6.59 -2.72 -7.22
CA LEU A 60 -6.02 -1.41 -6.93
C LEU A 60 -7.11 -0.34 -7.11
N ILE A 61 -7.51 0.29 -6.01
CA ILE A 61 -8.41 1.44 -6.01
C ILE A 61 -7.57 2.72 -6.12
N LYS A 62 -7.61 3.29 -7.32
CA LYS A 62 -7.04 4.59 -7.68
C LYS A 62 -7.97 5.70 -7.22
N ILE A 63 -7.43 6.66 -6.48
CA ILE A 63 -8.20 7.72 -5.83
C ILE A 63 -7.67 9.06 -6.33
N ASP A 64 -8.47 9.72 -7.15
CA ASP A 64 -8.19 11.07 -7.62
C ASP A 64 -8.55 12.10 -6.54
N ILE A 65 -7.52 12.81 -6.06
CA ILE A 65 -7.64 13.94 -5.12
C ILE A 65 -7.14 15.26 -5.72
N SER A 66 -6.98 15.34 -7.05
CA SER A 66 -6.47 16.51 -7.78
C SER A 66 -7.21 17.81 -7.44
N VAL A 67 -8.55 17.74 -7.30
CA VAL A 67 -9.41 18.88 -6.98
C VAL A 67 -9.09 19.50 -5.61
N TYR A 68 -8.44 18.76 -4.71
CA TYR A 68 -8.09 19.20 -3.36
C TYR A 68 -6.68 19.80 -3.27
N LYS A 69 -5.92 19.92 -4.37
CA LYS A 69 -4.53 20.42 -4.32
C LYS A 69 -4.36 21.83 -3.73
N ASN A 70 -5.43 22.63 -3.75
CA ASN A 70 -5.49 23.99 -3.19
C ASN A 70 -6.39 24.07 -1.95
N SER A 71 -6.83 22.93 -1.41
CA SER A 71 -7.63 22.81 -0.20
C SER A 71 -6.78 22.27 0.93
N LEU A 72 -7.08 22.65 2.17
CA LEU A 72 -6.38 22.07 3.33
C LEU A 72 -6.81 20.62 3.60
N HIS A 73 -8.08 20.30 3.32
CA HIS A 73 -8.68 19.00 3.60
C HIS A 73 -9.30 18.38 2.34
N ILE A 74 -9.33 17.05 2.31
CA ILE A 74 -10.16 16.28 1.38
C ILE A 74 -11.63 16.49 1.79
N GLY A 75 -12.46 16.89 0.83
CA GLY A 75 -13.88 17.12 1.06
C GLY A 75 -14.64 15.83 1.39
N GLN A 76 -15.66 15.94 2.23
CA GLN A 76 -16.47 14.80 2.69
C GLN A 76 -17.09 14.00 1.54
N SER A 77 -17.45 14.67 0.43
CA SER A 77 -17.98 13.99 -0.77
C SER A 77 -17.00 12.93 -1.31
N LYS A 78 -15.72 13.27 -1.47
CA LYS A 78 -14.69 12.32 -1.90
C LYS A 78 -14.45 11.22 -0.87
N LEU A 79 -14.40 11.56 0.42
CA LEU A 79 -14.26 10.56 1.47
C LEU A 79 -15.43 9.55 1.45
N ASN A 80 -16.66 10.01 1.21
CA ASN A 80 -17.84 9.14 1.08
C ASN A 80 -17.80 8.28 -0.20
N GLU A 81 -17.33 8.84 -1.32
CA GLU A 81 -17.08 8.10 -2.56
C GLU A 81 -16.11 6.93 -2.32
N ILE A 82 -14.98 7.18 -1.66
CA ILE A 82 -14.00 6.15 -1.32
C ILE A 82 -14.63 5.08 -0.42
N ARG A 83 -15.40 5.47 0.61
CA ARG A 83 -16.14 4.51 1.45
C ARG A 83 -17.09 3.64 0.63
N SER A 84 -17.84 4.24 -0.30
CA SER A 84 -18.75 3.52 -1.18
C SER A 84 -18.01 2.48 -2.03
N ALA A 85 -16.84 2.85 -2.56
CA ALA A 85 -16.01 1.95 -3.35
C ALA A 85 -15.47 0.77 -2.55
N LEU A 86 -14.93 1.03 -1.36
CA LEU A 86 -14.43 0.01 -0.46
C LEU A 86 -15.54 -0.91 0.03
N ASN A 87 -16.72 -0.36 0.34
CA ASN A 87 -17.89 -1.16 0.72
C ASN A 87 -18.35 -2.07 -0.42
N THR A 88 -18.35 -1.58 -1.66
CA THR A 88 -18.65 -2.39 -2.85
C THR A 88 -17.64 -3.53 -2.97
N CYS A 89 -16.34 -3.25 -2.86
CA CYS A 89 -15.31 -4.28 -2.91
C CYS A 89 -15.49 -5.34 -1.80
N ARG A 90 -15.79 -4.91 -0.57
CA ARG A 90 -16.09 -5.80 0.56
C ARG A 90 -17.26 -6.73 0.25
N GLN A 91 -18.36 -6.20 -0.27
CA GLN A 91 -19.56 -6.98 -0.61
C GLN A 91 -19.28 -8.01 -1.73
N GLN A 92 -18.35 -7.71 -2.64
CA GLN A 92 -17.93 -8.64 -3.69
C GLN A 92 -16.84 -9.63 -3.23
N GLY A 93 -16.41 -9.58 -1.97
CA GLY A 93 -15.36 -10.45 -1.43
C GLY A 93 -13.97 -10.15 -1.99
N LEU A 94 -13.72 -8.91 -2.42
CA LEU A 94 -12.44 -8.45 -2.96
C LEU A 94 -11.58 -7.82 -1.87
N LYS A 95 -10.26 -7.94 -2.04
CA LYS A 95 -9.26 -7.23 -1.26
C LYS A 95 -8.69 -6.06 -2.05
N VAL A 96 -8.23 -5.03 -1.34
CA VAL A 96 -7.95 -3.73 -1.93
C VAL A 96 -6.51 -3.28 -1.64
N ILE A 97 -5.83 -2.80 -2.66
CA ILE A 97 -4.68 -1.90 -2.54
C ILE A 97 -5.20 -0.49 -2.83
N MET A 98 -4.80 0.51 -2.06
CA MET A 98 -5.25 1.90 -2.28
C MET A 98 -4.09 2.76 -2.79
N ARG A 99 -4.35 3.63 -3.77
CA ARG A 99 -3.42 4.69 -4.19
C ARG A 99 -4.14 6.01 -4.40
N SER A 100 -3.80 7.01 -3.61
CA SER A 100 -4.22 8.40 -3.85
C SER A 100 -3.18 9.14 -4.67
N ALA A 101 -3.62 9.95 -5.63
CA ALA A 101 -2.75 10.80 -6.43
C ALA A 101 -3.42 12.14 -6.78
N TYR A 102 -2.61 13.18 -6.97
CA TYR A 102 -3.08 14.53 -7.35
C TYR A 102 -3.20 14.75 -8.86
N SER A 103 -2.83 13.77 -9.67
CA SER A 103 -3.07 13.75 -11.11
C SER A 103 -2.96 12.32 -11.61
N TRP A 104 -3.75 11.99 -12.62
CA TRP A 104 -3.65 10.75 -13.40
C TRP A 104 -3.24 11.03 -14.86
N ASP A 105 -2.63 12.20 -15.08
CA ASP A 105 -2.10 12.68 -16.35
C ASP A 105 -0.62 13.02 -16.20
N SER A 106 0.07 13.22 -17.33
CA SER A 106 1.49 13.57 -17.37
C SER A 106 1.73 15.03 -16.99
N VAL A 107 1.56 15.36 -15.71
CA VAL A 107 1.70 16.71 -15.17
C VAL A 107 2.88 16.80 -14.21
N LEU A 108 3.65 17.89 -14.33
CA LEU A 108 4.73 18.21 -13.41
C LEU A 108 4.17 18.79 -12.11
N ALA A 109 4.62 18.26 -10.99
CA ALA A 109 4.33 18.71 -9.64
C ALA A 109 2.83 18.96 -9.38
N PRO A 110 1.96 17.93 -9.57
CA PRO A 110 0.52 18.10 -9.44
C PRO A 110 0.05 18.28 -7.98
N GLU A 111 0.85 17.83 -7.00
CA GLU A 111 0.53 17.92 -5.58
C GLU A 111 0.66 19.34 -4.99
N PRO A 112 0.10 19.61 -3.79
CA PRO A 112 0.32 20.86 -3.09
C PRO A 112 1.81 21.15 -2.85
N LYS A 113 2.24 22.39 -3.07
CA LYS A 113 3.62 22.83 -2.76
C LYS A 113 3.93 22.77 -1.25
N ASN A 114 2.92 22.90 -0.40
CA ASN A 114 3.08 22.77 1.04
C ASN A 114 2.93 21.31 1.47
N ILE A 115 3.99 20.72 2.02
CA ILE A 115 3.99 19.32 2.47
C ILE A 115 3.01 19.09 3.62
N GLU A 116 2.69 20.11 4.42
CA GLU A 116 1.70 19.99 5.49
C GLU A 116 0.29 19.72 4.93
N THR A 117 -0.06 20.30 3.78
CA THR A 117 -1.32 19.97 3.09
C THR A 117 -1.33 18.50 2.64
N VAL A 118 -0.21 18.00 2.12
CA VAL A 118 -0.07 16.59 1.74
C VAL A 118 -0.27 15.68 2.97
N LYS A 119 0.34 16.04 4.10
CA LYS A 119 0.19 15.30 5.36
C LYS A 119 -1.25 15.31 5.88
N THR A 120 -1.93 16.45 5.81
CA THR A 120 -3.35 16.56 6.19
C THR A 120 -4.21 15.64 5.33
N HIS A 121 -4.03 15.61 4.01
CA HIS A 121 -4.79 14.71 3.14
C HIS A 121 -4.56 13.22 3.45
N ILE A 122 -3.36 12.82 3.86
CA ILE A 122 -3.11 11.45 4.35
C ILE A 122 -3.89 11.19 5.65
N MET A 123 -3.93 12.17 6.56
CA MET A 123 -4.64 12.05 7.84
C MET A 123 -6.16 12.06 7.68
N ASP A 124 -6.71 12.77 6.69
CA ASP A 124 -8.15 12.73 6.37
C ASP A 124 -8.61 11.31 5.98
N MET A 125 -7.70 10.47 5.48
CA MET A 125 -7.96 9.07 5.12
C MET A 125 -7.89 8.11 6.31
N LYS A 126 -7.32 8.52 7.45
CA LYS A 126 -7.15 7.67 8.64
C LYS A 126 -8.43 6.95 9.07
N PRO A 127 -9.59 7.60 9.20
CA PRO A 127 -10.82 6.90 9.57
C PRO A 127 -11.23 5.81 8.58
N ILE A 128 -10.94 5.99 7.28
CA ILE A 128 -11.24 5.01 6.23
C ILE A 128 -10.30 3.81 6.36
N TYR A 129 -9.01 4.03 6.60
CA TYR A 129 -8.05 2.93 6.75
C TYR A 129 -8.40 2.01 7.92
N TYR A 130 -8.87 2.55 9.04
CA TYR A 130 -9.34 1.76 10.18
C TYR A 130 -10.69 1.09 9.91
N GLN A 131 -11.63 1.81 9.29
CA GLN A 131 -12.97 1.26 8.99
C GLN A 131 -12.93 0.10 7.98
N TYR A 132 -11.94 0.07 7.09
CA TYR A 132 -11.79 -0.93 6.03
C TYR A 132 -10.52 -1.77 6.16
N GLU A 133 -9.95 -1.84 7.37
CA GLU A 133 -8.75 -2.60 7.65
C GLU A 133 -8.87 -4.06 7.16
N ASP A 134 -9.99 -4.71 7.39
CA ASP A 134 -10.29 -6.09 6.99
C ASP A 134 -10.11 -6.39 5.49
N ILE A 135 -10.31 -5.42 4.60
CA ILE A 135 -10.18 -5.62 3.15
C ILE A 135 -8.94 -4.95 2.55
N ILE A 136 -8.36 -3.95 3.21
CA ILE A 136 -7.15 -3.28 2.73
C ILE A 136 -5.98 -4.24 2.93
N VAL A 137 -5.22 -4.52 1.87
CA VAL A 137 -3.98 -5.30 1.93
C VAL A 137 -2.80 -4.38 2.21
N ALA A 138 -2.74 -3.27 1.49
CA ALA A 138 -1.69 -2.27 1.58
C ALA A 138 -2.14 -0.92 0.98
N VAL A 139 -1.38 0.13 1.26
CA VAL A 139 -1.58 1.45 0.66
C VAL A 139 -0.30 1.89 -0.04
N GLU A 140 -0.41 2.24 -1.32
CA GLU A 140 0.69 2.77 -2.11
C GLU A 140 0.85 4.27 -1.85
N MET A 141 2.10 4.71 -1.67
CA MET A 141 2.47 6.06 -1.23
C MET A 141 2.41 7.09 -2.37
N GLY A 142 1.24 7.24 -3.01
CA GLY A 142 1.06 7.99 -4.25
C GLY A 142 0.98 9.52 -4.14
N MET A 143 1.34 10.12 -3.00
CA MET A 143 1.14 11.56 -2.76
C MET A 143 2.09 12.48 -3.53
N PHE A 144 3.08 11.93 -4.23
CA PHE A 144 4.06 12.71 -4.99
C PHE A 144 3.95 12.42 -6.49
N GLY A 145 3.89 13.48 -7.29
CA GLY A 145 4.03 13.35 -8.73
C GLY A 145 2.77 12.89 -9.48
N PRO A 146 2.86 12.82 -10.81
CA PRO A 146 1.79 12.28 -11.65
C PRO A 146 1.61 10.78 -11.38
N TRP A 147 0.35 10.32 -11.43
CA TRP A 147 -0.09 8.94 -11.16
C TRP A 147 0.26 8.37 -9.77
N GLY A 148 0.83 9.21 -8.90
CA GLY A 148 1.41 8.78 -7.64
C GLY A 148 2.66 7.91 -7.79
N GLU A 149 3.40 8.06 -8.89
CA GLU A 149 4.63 7.31 -9.15
C GLU A 149 5.87 7.91 -8.48
N MET A 150 5.71 8.92 -7.63
CA MET A 150 6.79 9.44 -6.80
C MET A 150 8.00 9.94 -7.61
N HIS A 151 7.75 10.72 -8.65
CA HIS A 151 8.74 11.49 -9.40
C HIS A 151 8.10 12.79 -9.90
N SER A 152 8.85 13.67 -10.58
CA SER A 152 8.27 14.88 -11.21
C SER A 152 7.45 15.75 -10.23
N SER A 153 7.92 15.92 -9.01
CA SER A 153 7.19 16.51 -7.88
C SER A 153 7.83 17.83 -7.43
N TYR A 154 7.09 18.71 -6.74
CA TYR A 154 7.66 19.88 -6.05
C TYR A 154 8.77 19.49 -5.07
N PHE A 155 8.70 18.26 -4.55
CA PHE A 155 9.64 17.69 -3.59
C PHE A 155 10.71 16.81 -4.24
N SER A 156 10.75 16.77 -5.58
CA SER A 156 11.85 16.14 -6.31
C SER A 156 13.16 16.90 -6.14
N THR A 157 14.26 16.18 -6.32
CA THR A 157 15.63 16.73 -6.37
C THR A 157 15.75 17.85 -7.42
N THR A 158 15.11 17.64 -8.58
CA THR A 158 14.80 18.68 -9.57
C THR A 158 13.28 18.72 -9.79
N ASN A 159 12.65 19.88 -9.59
CA ASN A 159 11.19 20.02 -9.67
C ASN A 159 10.69 20.69 -10.97
N THR A 160 11.60 20.98 -11.91
CA THR A 160 11.30 21.58 -13.21
C THR A 160 11.37 20.57 -14.36
N GLN A 161 11.67 19.31 -14.08
CA GLN A 161 11.89 18.25 -15.06
C GLN A 161 11.23 16.94 -14.61
N PHE A 162 10.92 16.08 -15.57
CA PHE A 162 10.32 14.78 -15.28
C PHE A 162 11.35 13.76 -14.76
N TYR A 163 10.84 12.76 -14.02
CA TYR A 163 11.57 11.55 -13.62
C TYR A 163 12.72 11.73 -12.62
N TYR A 164 12.82 12.91 -11.98
CA TYR A 164 13.73 13.09 -10.87
C TYR A 164 13.16 12.53 -9.56
N PRO A 165 14.01 11.92 -8.70
CA PRO A 165 13.55 11.29 -7.48
C PRO A 165 13.15 12.31 -6.41
N ILE A 166 12.30 11.87 -5.49
CA ILE A 166 11.89 12.65 -4.31
C ILE A 166 13.06 12.82 -3.34
N LYS A 167 13.18 14.02 -2.74
CA LYS A 167 14.15 14.31 -1.68
C LYS A 167 13.88 13.45 -0.44
N THR A 168 14.94 12.91 0.16
CA THR A 168 14.87 12.04 1.35
C THR A 168 14.05 12.64 2.51
N ALA A 169 14.21 13.93 2.79
CA ALA A 169 13.45 14.60 3.85
C ALA A 169 11.93 14.63 3.60
N ALA A 170 11.48 14.70 2.34
CA ALA A 170 10.06 14.65 2.00
C ALA A 170 9.51 13.22 2.05
N LEU A 171 10.30 12.24 1.59
CA LEU A 171 9.97 10.81 1.73
C LEU A 171 9.72 10.44 3.19
N GLN A 172 10.64 10.81 4.09
CA GLN A 172 10.54 10.50 5.51
C GLN A 172 9.30 11.12 6.17
N GLN A 173 8.98 12.38 5.85
CA GLN A 173 7.81 13.06 6.40
C GLN A 173 6.49 12.42 5.96
N VAL A 174 6.35 12.14 4.65
CA VAL A 174 5.13 11.52 4.12
C VAL A 174 5.01 10.07 4.57
N HIS A 175 6.09 9.30 4.56
CA HIS A 175 6.11 7.93 5.08
C HIS A 175 5.70 7.85 6.55
N THR A 176 6.28 8.69 7.41
CA THR A 176 5.93 8.76 8.84
C THR A 176 4.44 9.09 9.03
N THR A 177 3.89 9.95 8.16
CA THR A 177 2.47 10.31 8.20
C THR A 177 1.58 9.14 7.79
N TYR A 178 1.96 8.36 6.78
CA TYR A 178 1.23 7.12 6.47
C TYR A 178 1.30 6.11 7.63
N MET A 179 2.46 5.95 8.27
CA MET A 179 2.63 5.04 9.40
C MET A 179 1.75 5.41 10.61
N SER A 180 1.47 6.70 10.81
CA SER A 180 0.57 7.20 11.87
C SER A 180 -0.92 7.19 11.49
N ALA A 181 -1.21 7.20 10.18
CA ALA A 181 -2.57 7.14 9.64
C ALA A 181 -3.11 5.71 9.53
N LEU A 182 -2.24 4.73 9.25
CA LEU A 182 -2.65 3.34 9.02
C LEU A 182 -2.78 2.52 10.32
N PRO A 183 -3.73 1.55 10.38
CA PRO A 183 -3.70 0.48 11.37
C PRO A 183 -2.34 -0.21 11.40
N ASN A 184 -1.87 -0.61 12.59
CA ASN A 184 -0.55 -1.21 12.76
C ASN A 184 -0.38 -2.58 12.05
N THR A 185 -1.47 -3.15 11.56
CA THR A 185 -1.56 -4.38 10.78
C THR A 185 -1.42 -4.17 9.27
N ARG A 186 -1.32 -2.92 8.80
CA ARG A 186 -1.29 -2.58 7.37
C ARG A 186 0.02 -1.95 6.96
N SER A 187 0.40 -2.21 5.71
CA SER A 187 1.68 -1.80 5.15
C SER A 187 1.55 -0.65 4.15
N VAL A 188 2.65 0.08 3.98
CA VAL A 188 2.81 1.08 2.92
C VAL A 188 3.71 0.50 1.83
N LEU A 189 3.36 0.75 0.57
CA LEU A 189 4.18 0.38 -0.59
C LEU A 189 4.72 1.64 -1.28
N LEU A 190 6.01 1.63 -1.60
CA LEU A 190 6.69 2.69 -2.34
C LEU A 190 6.86 2.32 -3.82
N ARG A 191 7.10 3.29 -4.71
CA ARG A 191 7.29 3.01 -6.15
C ARG A 191 8.59 2.26 -6.50
N THR A 192 9.61 2.36 -5.65
CA THR A 192 10.92 1.73 -5.87
C THR A 192 11.58 1.36 -4.54
N PRO A 193 12.34 0.24 -4.49
CA PRO A 193 13.11 -0.15 -3.30
C PRO A 193 14.17 0.89 -2.91
N TYR A 194 14.66 1.71 -3.85
CA TYR A 194 15.53 2.86 -3.56
C TYR A 194 14.96 3.75 -2.45
N TYR A 195 13.66 4.04 -2.51
CA TYR A 195 13.01 4.90 -1.52
C TYR A 195 12.92 4.28 -0.13
N ILE A 196 12.86 2.94 -0.03
CA ILE A 196 12.90 2.25 1.27
C ILE A 196 14.26 2.53 1.93
N ARG A 197 15.35 2.38 1.18
CA ARG A 197 16.71 2.67 1.67
C ARG A 197 16.88 4.12 2.08
N GLN A 198 16.30 5.06 1.32
CA GLN A 198 16.35 6.49 1.65
C GLN A 198 15.61 6.80 2.95
N ILE A 199 14.39 6.27 3.12
CA ILE A 199 13.56 6.53 4.30
C ILE A 199 14.26 6.06 5.58
N PHE A 200 14.77 4.83 5.57
CA PHE A 200 15.42 4.23 6.74
C PHE A 200 16.91 4.53 6.84
N ASN A 201 17.48 5.25 5.87
CA ASN A 201 18.90 5.52 5.76
C ASN A 201 19.76 4.28 6.00
N SER A 202 19.38 3.17 5.37
CA SER A 202 19.96 1.86 5.60
C SER A 202 20.13 1.08 4.30
N SER A 203 21.27 0.40 4.18
CA SER A 203 21.56 -0.60 3.15
C SER A 203 21.39 -2.02 3.67
N THR A 204 20.94 -2.19 4.91
CA THR A 204 20.81 -3.50 5.54
C THR A 204 19.41 -4.07 5.28
N PRO A 205 19.30 -5.27 4.71
CA PRO A 205 18.03 -5.97 4.54
C PRO A 205 17.27 -6.12 5.85
N LEU A 206 15.97 -6.36 5.76
CA LEU A 206 15.18 -6.75 6.93
C LEU A 206 15.61 -8.15 7.39
N SER A 207 15.89 -8.32 8.69
CA SER A 207 16.17 -9.66 9.22
C SER A 207 14.89 -10.49 9.36
N SER A 208 14.98 -11.82 9.32
CA SER A 208 13.82 -12.70 9.54
C SER A 208 13.16 -12.48 10.90
N ALA A 209 13.93 -12.10 11.92
CA ALA A 209 13.41 -11.77 13.25
C ALA A 209 12.63 -10.43 13.26
N GLU A 210 13.02 -9.48 12.41
CA GLU A 210 12.37 -8.17 12.28
C GLU A 210 11.13 -8.23 11.37
N ALA A 211 11.07 -9.18 10.43
CA ALA A 211 10.04 -9.30 9.38
C ALA A 211 8.59 -9.19 9.86
N TYR A 212 8.31 -9.60 11.09
CA TYR A 212 6.97 -9.62 11.67
C TYR A 212 6.87 -8.81 12.97
N SER A 213 7.85 -7.95 13.24
CA SER A 213 7.92 -7.15 14.48
C SER A 213 6.91 -6.00 14.54
N GLY A 214 6.21 -5.71 13.45
CA GLY A 214 5.28 -4.57 13.36
C GLY A 214 5.97 -3.20 13.31
N THR A 215 7.31 -3.16 13.22
CA THR A 215 8.07 -1.91 13.03
C THR A 215 7.69 -1.23 11.72
N SER A 216 7.95 0.08 11.61
CA SER A 216 7.73 0.80 10.36
C SER A 216 8.51 0.20 9.19
N LYS A 217 9.73 -0.32 9.42
CA LYS A 217 10.53 -1.00 8.41
C LYS A 217 9.87 -2.30 7.94
N ALA A 218 9.40 -3.14 8.88
CA ALA A 218 8.68 -4.37 8.57
C ALA A 218 7.34 -4.14 7.86
N ARG A 219 6.74 -2.95 8.03
CA ARG A 219 5.48 -2.54 7.39
C ARG A 219 5.68 -1.70 6.12
N THR A 220 6.90 -1.66 5.56
CA THR A 220 7.20 -0.92 4.33
C THR A 220 7.68 -1.88 3.26
N GLY A 221 6.98 -1.88 2.12
CA GLY A 221 7.39 -2.60 0.92
C GLY A 221 7.45 -1.68 -0.30
N TYR A 222 7.48 -2.27 -1.49
CA TYR A 222 7.39 -1.54 -2.75
C TYR A 222 6.44 -2.24 -3.73
N HIS A 223 5.96 -1.48 -4.71
CA HIS A 223 5.24 -1.98 -5.88
C HIS A 223 6.05 -1.65 -7.14
N ASN A 224 5.91 -2.48 -8.18
CA ASN A 224 6.60 -2.31 -9.47
C ASN A 224 5.58 -2.23 -10.60
N ASP A 225 5.21 -1.01 -10.97
CA ASP A 225 4.19 -0.75 -12.00
C ASP A 225 4.70 -0.97 -13.42
N ALA A 226 6.02 -1.16 -13.60
CA ALA A 226 6.67 -1.27 -14.90
C ALA A 226 7.39 -2.62 -15.05
N TYR A 227 6.88 -3.65 -14.36
CA TYR A 227 7.44 -4.99 -14.39
C TYR A 227 7.61 -5.50 -15.83
N LEU A 228 8.84 -5.86 -16.19
CA LEU A 228 9.26 -6.34 -17.51
C LEU A 228 9.14 -5.31 -18.66
N ALA A 229 8.93 -4.03 -18.36
CA ALA A 229 8.89 -2.99 -19.38
C ALA A 229 10.27 -2.71 -20.02
N SER A 230 11.34 -2.89 -19.25
CA SER A 230 12.74 -2.71 -19.67
C SER A 230 13.69 -3.47 -18.74
N ASN A 231 15.00 -3.41 -19.00
CA ASN A 231 16.01 -4.04 -18.16
C ASN A 231 15.97 -3.57 -16.70
N ASP A 232 15.49 -2.37 -16.43
CA ASP A 232 15.37 -1.74 -15.12
C ASP A 232 13.92 -1.45 -14.70
N ASP A 233 12.93 -2.02 -15.42
CA ASP A 233 11.49 -1.80 -15.23
C ASP A 233 11.12 -0.31 -15.20
N ALA A 234 11.41 0.37 -16.31
CA ALA A 234 11.20 1.80 -16.51
C ALA A 234 11.69 2.66 -15.33
N GLY A 235 12.92 2.42 -14.86
CA GLY A 235 13.54 3.16 -13.78
C GLY A 235 13.22 2.68 -12.36
N THR A 236 12.51 1.55 -12.18
CA THR A 236 12.27 0.98 -10.84
C THR A 236 13.59 0.58 -10.16
N PHE A 237 14.56 0.07 -10.94
CA PHE A 237 15.86 -0.41 -10.48
C PHE A 237 17.04 0.46 -10.95
N SER A 238 16.86 1.78 -11.12
CA SER A 238 17.85 2.67 -11.75
C SER A 238 18.59 3.64 -10.82
N TYR A 239 18.57 3.42 -9.50
CA TYR A 239 19.11 4.37 -8.51
C TYR A 239 20.38 3.88 -7.81
N GLY A 240 21.38 3.52 -8.61
CA GLY A 240 22.75 3.21 -8.17
C GLY A 240 23.01 1.77 -7.73
N TRP A 241 21.99 1.04 -7.29
CA TRP A 241 22.07 -0.41 -7.06
C TRP A 241 21.52 -1.18 -8.26
N SER A 242 22.11 -2.34 -8.54
CA SER A 242 21.56 -3.28 -9.53
C SER A 242 20.26 -3.90 -9.04
N ARG A 243 19.45 -4.44 -9.96
CA ARG A 243 18.25 -5.22 -9.63
C ARG A 243 18.55 -6.34 -8.61
N ALA A 244 19.65 -7.08 -8.79
CA ALA A 244 20.00 -8.17 -7.87
C ALA A 244 20.28 -7.67 -6.44
N GLN A 245 20.91 -6.49 -6.30
CA GLN A 245 21.14 -5.88 -5.00
C GLN A 245 19.85 -5.39 -4.36
N GLU A 246 18.96 -4.74 -5.13
CA GLU A 246 17.67 -4.27 -4.61
C GLU A 246 16.72 -5.42 -4.26
N LEU A 247 16.79 -6.56 -4.97
CA LEU A 247 16.01 -7.76 -4.64
C LEU A 247 16.55 -8.54 -3.43
N ALA A 248 17.83 -8.34 -3.09
CA ALA A 248 18.45 -8.96 -1.92
C ALA A 248 18.29 -8.13 -0.63
N TYR A 249 17.73 -6.90 -0.75
CA TYR A 249 17.41 -5.99 0.36
C TYR A 249 16.03 -6.29 0.97
#